data_AF-A0A0L0F4H5-F1
#
_entry.id   AF-A0A0L0F4H5-F1
#
_cell.length_a   1.000
_cell.length_b   1.000
_cell.length_c   1.000
_cell.angle_alpha   90.00
_cell.angle_beta   90.00
_cell.angle_gamma   90.00
#
_symmetry.space_group_name_H-M   'P 1'
#
loop_
_entity.id
_entity.type
_entity.pdbx_description
1 polymer ?
#
loop_
_entity_poly.entity_id
_entity_poly.type
_entity_poly.pdbx_seq_one_letter_code
_entity_poly.pdbx_strand_id
1 'polypeptide(L)'
;VAAANWKAGVELLKSASPNGHEMLKANGHAPTAGDLMHMPSLAQTLRQIAEHGKKGFYEGYVAEAIVNVIKSLDGPMDLSDLSAHTTDVVQPIKYECIRKRYVGRRTYIGEQQDGITWMG
;
A
#
# COMPACT_ATOMS: atom_id res chain seq x y z
N VAL A 1 15.60 9.04 -2.95
CA VAL A 1 14.25 8.91 -3.54
C VAL A 1 13.15 9.34 -2.58
N ALA A 2 13.01 8.72 -1.39
CA ALA A 2 11.94 9.06 -0.43
C ALA A 2 11.87 10.56 -0.05
N ALA A 3 12.96 11.16 0.43
CA ALA A 3 12.99 12.58 0.80
C ALA A 3 12.68 13.52 -0.38
N ALA A 4 13.08 13.14 -1.61
CA ALA A 4 12.79 13.92 -2.81
C ALA A 4 11.29 13.92 -3.14
N ASN A 5 10.63 12.76 -3.05
CA ASN A 5 9.18 12.65 -3.26
C ASN A 5 8.41 13.42 -2.19
N TRP A 6 8.87 13.37 -0.94
CA TRP A 6 8.26 14.13 0.15
C TRP A 6 8.32 15.64 -0.11
N LYS A 7 9.49 16.14 -0.52
CA LYS A 7 9.69 17.55 -0.87
C LYS A 7 8.77 17.97 -2.02
N ALA A 8 8.62 17.13 -3.05
CA ALA A 8 7.74 17.39 -4.17
C ALA A 8 6.24 17.39 -3.78
N GLY A 9 5.87 16.62 -2.76
CA GLY A 9 4.48 16.45 -2.32
C GLY A 9 4.00 17.37 -1.19
N VAL A 10 4.82 18.30 -0.69
CA VAL A 10 4.47 19.10 0.52
C VAL A 10 3.14 19.84 0.37
N GLU A 11 2.94 20.53 -0.75
CA GLU A 11 1.72 21.32 -0.96
C GLU A 11 0.49 20.44 -1.15
N LEU A 12 0.66 19.24 -1.72
CA LEU A 12 -0.40 18.24 -1.78
C LEU A 12 -0.75 17.75 -0.37
N LEU A 13 0.26 17.43 0.45
CA LEU A 13 0.05 16.96 1.83
C LEU A 13 -0.67 18.01 2.68
N LYS A 14 -0.28 19.30 2.57
CA LYS A 14 -0.94 20.39 3.31
C LYS A 14 -2.39 20.62 2.89
N SER A 15 -2.72 20.39 1.62
CA SER A 15 -4.06 20.64 1.08
C SER A 15 -4.97 19.40 1.08
N ALA A 16 -4.42 18.20 1.26
CA ALA A 16 -5.18 16.95 1.18
C ALA A 16 -6.23 16.78 2.28
N SER A 17 -5.92 17.19 3.52
CA SER A 17 -6.85 17.10 4.65
C SER A 17 -6.35 17.94 5.83
N PRO A 18 -7.20 18.21 6.85
CA PRO A 18 -6.77 18.86 8.07
C PRO A 18 -5.60 18.16 8.77
N ASN A 19 -5.50 16.83 8.62
CA ASN A 19 -4.47 15.99 9.25
C ASN A 19 -3.20 15.81 8.40
N GLY A 20 -3.16 16.29 7.15
CA GLY A 20 -2.04 16.03 6.25
C GLY A 20 -0.69 16.56 6.75
N HIS A 21 -0.70 17.54 7.65
CA HIS A 21 0.48 18.03 8.35
C HIS A 21 1.17 16.99 9.25
N GLU A 22 0.48 15.93 9.69
CA GLU A 22 1.07 14.82 10.46
C GLU A 22 2.13 14.06 9.65
N MET A 23 2.07 14.16 8.32
CA MET A 23 3.08 13.65 7.42
C MET A 23 4.20 14.65 7.16
N LEU A 24 4.37 15.71 7.96
CA LEU A 24 5.48 16.65 7.82
C LEU A 24 6.25 16.72 9.14
N LYS A 25 7.44 17.33 9.09
CA LYS A 25 8.15 17.67 10.32
C LYS A 25 7.32 18.70 11.10
N ALA A 26 7.57 18.83 12.41
CA ALA A 26 6.86 19.77 13.29
C ALA A 26 6.91 21.24 12.81
N ASN A 27 7.90 21.60 12.01
CA ASN A 27 8.03 22.92 11.39
C ASN A 27 7.27 23.04 10.04
N GLY A 28 6.45 22.06 9.66
CA GLY A 28 5.68 22.05 8.41
C GLY A 28 6.49 21.77 7.15
N HIS A 29 7.77 21.37 7.26
CA HIS A 29 8.63 21.05 6.12
C HIS A 29 8.73 19.54 5.90
N ALA A 30 9.03 19.15 4.65
CA ALA A 30 9.41 17.77 4.34
C ALA A 30 10.72 17.39 5.04
N PRO A 31 10.88 16.11 5.42
CA PRO A 31 12.17 15.59 5.88
C PRO A 31 13.24 15.68 4.78
N THR A 32 14.48 15.87 5.20
CA THR A 32 15.67 15.77 4.37
C THR A 32 16.26 14.37 4.41
N ALA A 33 17.20 14.07 3.52
CA ALA A 33 17.86 12.76 3.52
C ALA A 33 18.68 12.57 4.81
N GLY A 34 18.44 11.47 5.52
CA GLY A 34 19.07 11.19 6.81
C GLY A 34 18.23 11.61 8.01
N ASP A 35 17.16 12.39 7.82
CA ASP A 35 16.25 12.73 8.91
C ASP A 35 15.45 11.51 9.38
N LEU A 36 15.31 11.40 10.71
CA LEU A 36 14.38 10.47 11.31
C LEU A 36 12.96 11.07 11.31
N MET A 37 12.01 10.29 10.79
CA MET A 37 10.58 10.60 10.77
C MET A 37 9.82 9.65 11.68
N HIS A 38 8.95 10.20 12.50
CA HIS A 38 8.03 9.45 13.34
C HIS A 38 6.59 9.73 12.88
N MET A 39 5.84 8.66 12.63
CA MET A 39 4.44 8.72 12.18
C MET A 39 3.56 7.92 13.15
N PRO A 40 3.26 8.46 14.35
CA PRO A 40 2.61 7.70 15.42
C PRO A 40 1.18 7.26 15.06
N SER A 41 0.41 8.10 14.36
CA SER A 41 -0.94 7.78 13.88
C SER A 41 -0.91 6.63 12.87
N LEU A 42 -0.04 6.71 11.86
CA LEU A 42 0.17 5.61 10.91
C LEU A 42 0.62 4.32 11.61
N ALA A 43 1.52 4.42 12.59
CA ALA A 43 1.96 3.27 13.36
C ALA A 43 0.82 2.63 14.17
N GLN A 44 -0.12 3.43 14.69
CA GLN A 44 -1.33 2.92 15.36
C GLN A 44 -2.23 2.19 14.36
N THR A 45 -2.46 2.74 13.18
CA THR A 45 -3.22 2.07 12.10
C THR A 45 -2.59 0.73 11.73
N LEU A 46 -1.27 0.68 11.54
CA LEU A 46 -0.57 -0.56 11.23
C LEU A 46 -0.66 -1.59 12.37
N ARG A 47 -0.65 -1.14 13.63
CA ARG A 47 -0.92 -2.02 14.78
C ARG A 47 -2.34 -2.60 14.76
N GLN A 48 -3.35 -1.79 14.43
CA GLN A 48 -4.72 -2.27 14.29
C GLN A 48 -4.84 -3.37 13.23
N ILE A 49 -4.17 -3.20 12.09
CA ILE A 49 -4.10 -4.21 11.03
C ILE A 49 -3.37 -5.46 11.52
N ALA A 50 -2.27 -5.32 12.24
CA ALA A 50 -1.52 -6.45 12.76
C ALA A 50 -2.33 -7.28 13.78
N GLU A 51 -3.12 -6.62 14.63
CA GLU A 51 -3.92 -7.26 15.68
C GLU A 51 -5.22 -7.87 15.16
N HIS A 52 -5.92 -7.19 14.23
CA HIS A 52 -7.28 -7.54 13.80
C HIS A 52 -7.37 -7.97 12.33
N GLY A 53 -6.24 -8.05 11.64
CA GLY A 53 -6.18 -8.34 10.21
C GLY A 53 -6.91 -7.29 9.38
N LYS A 54 -7.61 -7.73 8.32
CA LYS A 54 -8.37 -6.83 7.43
C LYS A 54 -9.39 -5.96 8.17
N LYS A 55 -10.00 -6.50 9.23
CA LYS A 55 -11.03 -5.79 9.99
C LYS A 55 -10.47 -4.57 10.70
N GLY A 56 -9.18 -4.60 11.07
CA GLY A 56 -8.51 -3.45 11.67
C GLY A 56 -8.37 -2.23 10.76
N PHE A 57 -8.66 -2.36 9.46
CA PHE A 57 -8.69 -1.26 8.51
C PHE A 57 -10.10 -0.94 8.00
N TYR A 58 -10.86 -1.95 7.61
CA TYR A 58 -12.18 -1.79 6.97
C TYR A 58 -13.34 -1.65 7.97
N GLU A 59 -13.11 -1.90 9.26
CA GLU A 59 -14.10 -1.81 10.34
C GLU A 59 -13.51 -1.03 11.54
N GLY A 60 -14.37 -0.63 12.48
CA GLY A 60 -13.98 -0.01 13.74
C GLY A 60 -13.31 1.37 13.60
N TYR A 61 -12.42 1.69 14.55
CA TYR A 61 -11.84 3.03 14.70
C TYR A 61 -11.15 3.58 13.44
N VAL A 62 -10.42 2.73 12.70
CA VAL A 62 -9.73 3.17 11.47
C VAL A 62 -10.75 3.53 10.38
N ALA A 63 -11.78 2.71 10.18
CA ALA A 63 -12.83 3.00 9.22
C ALA A 63 -13.62 4.27 9.59
N GLU A 64 -13.92 4.47 10.87
CA GLU A 64 -14.56 5.68 11.39
C GLU A 64 -13.70 6.92 11.13
N ALA A 65 -12.39 6.85 11.40
CA ALA A 65 -11.48 7.95 11.14
C ALA A 65 -11.41 8.33 9.65
N ILE A 66 -11.38 7.34 8.76
CA ILE A 66 -11.40 7.55 7.30
C ILE A 66 -12.69 8.28 6.88
N VAL A 67 -13.86 7.74 7.27
CA VAL A 67 -15.16 8.30 6.90
C VAL A 67 -15.34 9.71 7.46
N ASN A 68 -14.91 9.96 8.69
CA ASN A 68 -14.99 11.28 9.30
C ASN A 68 -14.20 12.34 8.51
N VAL A 69 -12.98 12.01 8.08
CA VAL A 69 -12.17 12.93 7.27
C VAL A 69 -12.81 13.15 5.90
N ILE A 70 -13.27 12.09 5.23
CA ILE A 70 -13.90 12.20 3.91
C ILE A 70 -15.16 13.07 3.99
N LYS A 71 -16.03 12.86 4.98
CA LYS A 71 -17.23 13.67 5.20
C LYS A 71 -16.90 15.12 5.54
N SER A 72 -15.84 15.37 6.29
CA SER A 72 -15.39 16.75 6.58
C SER A 72 -14.93 17.51 5.34
N LEU A 73 -14.65 16.80 4.25
CA LEU A 73 -14.25 17.32 2.94
C LEU A 73 -15.38 17.17 1.89
N ASP A 74 -16.62 17.04 2.35
CA ASP A 74 -17.83 16.88 1.52
C ASP A 74 -17.83 15.63 0.60
N GLY A 75 -17.09 14.59 0.99
CA GLY A 75 -17.05 13.31 0.27
C GLY A 75 -18.21 12.37 0.66
N PRO A 76 -18.66 11.48 -0.27
CA PRO A 76 -19.88 10.70 -0.09
C PRO A 76 -19.69 9.33 0.59
N MET A 77 -18.48 8.97 1.03
CA MET A 77 -18.17 7.62 1.53
C MET A 77 -18.77 7.39 2.92
N ASP A 78 -19.34 6.20 3.12
CA ASP A 78 -19.88 5.72 4.38
C ASP A 78 -19.15 4.47 4.92
N LEU A 79 -19.39 4.14 6.19
CA LEU A 79 -18.83 2.93 6.81
C LEU A 79 -19.25 1.64 6.09
N SER A 80 -20.46 1.63 5.51
CA SER A 80 -20.96 0.51 4.73
C SER A 80 -20.06 0.22 3.52
N ASP A 81 -19.53 1.26 2.87
CA ASP A 81 -18.66 1.11 1.69
C ASP A 81 -17.36 0.39 2.04
N LEU A 82 -16.77 0.73 3.19
CA LEU A 82 -15.57 0.08 3.70
C LEU A 82 -15.85 -1.36 4.12
N SER A 83 -16.95 -1.59 4.85
CA SER A 83 -17.31 -2.94 5.33
C SER A 83 -17.69 -3.90 4.20
N ALA A 84 -18.25 -3.40 3.10
CA ALA A 84 -18.65 -4.16 1.93
C ALA A 84 -17.48 -4.44 0.97
N HIS A 85 -16.28 -3.91 1.25
CA HIS A 85 -15.12 -4.10 0.39
C HIS A 85 -14.68 -5.56 0.32
N THR A 86 -14.49 -6.05 -0.91
CA THR A 86 -13.95 -7.39 -1.19
C THR A 86 -12.87 -7.29 -2.27
N THR A 87 -11.94 -8.25 -2.26
CA THR A 87 -10.84 -8.32 -3.23
C THR A 87 -11.01 -9.59 -4.06
N ASP A 88 -11.11 -9.42 -5.38
CA ASP A 88 -11.20 -10.54 -6.31
C ASP A 88 -9.81 -11.07 -6.68
N VAL A 89 -9.65 -12.39 -6.58
CA VAL A 89 -8.45 -13.08 -7.08
C VAL A 89 -8.77 -13.60 -8.49
N VAL A 90 -8.27 -12.90 -9.50
CA VAL A 90 -8.58 -13.18 -10.91
C VAL A 90 -7.40 -13.82 -11.64
N GLN A 91 -7.70 -14.60 -12.69
CA GLN A 91 -6.68 -15.15 -13.57
C GLN A 91 -6.12 -14.06 -14.49
N PRO A 92 -4.79 -13.83 -14.52
CA PRO A 92 -4.19 -12.83 -15.41
C PRO A 92 -4.44 -13.17 -16.88
N ILE A 93 -4.68 -12.15 -17.69
CA ILE A 93 -4.78 -12.31 -19.15
C ILE A 93 -3.41 -12.72 -19.69
N LYS A 94 -3.39 -13.77 -20.50
CA LYS A 94 -2.19 -14.24 -21.22
C LYS A 94 -2.41 -14.09 -22.71
N TYR A 95 -1.39 -13.62 -23.41
CA TYR A 95 -1.35 -13.62 -24.87
C TYR A 95 -0.03 -14.28 -25.31
N GLU A 96 -0.11 -15.16 -26.30
CA GLU A 96 1.08 -15.75 -26.93
C GLU A 96 1.54 -14.83 -28.06
N CYS A 97 2.73 -14.26 -27.93
CA CYS A 97 3.33 -13.49 -29.01
C CYS A 97 4.00 -14.44 -30.01
N ILE A 98 3.25 -14.87 -31.02
CA ILE A 98 3.79 -15.69 -32.11
C ILE A 98 4.54 -14.77 -33.08
N ARG A 99 5.84 -14.54 -32.82
CA ARG A 99 6.96 -14.31 -33.78
C ARG A 99 8.12 -13.58 -33.08
N LYS A 100 9.19 -14.31 -32.77
CA LYS A 100 10.53 -14.15 -33.39
C LYS A 100 11.37 -15.37 -33.04
N ARG A 101 11.76 -16.14 -34.05
CA ARG A 101 12.76 -17.20 -33.95
C ARG A 101 14.13 -16.54 -33.75
N TYR A 102 14.50 -16.27 -32.50
CA TYR A 102 15.90 -16.04 -32.14
C TYR A 102 16.50 -17.36 -31.66
N VAL A 103 17.38 -17.93 -32.49
CA VAL A 103 18.32 -18.96 -32.06
C VAL A 103 19.45 -18.23 -31.33
N GLY A 104 19.54 -18.35 -29.99
CA GLY A 104 20.66 -17.73 -29.26
C GLY A 104 20.59 -17.78 -27.74
N ARG A 105 21.22 -18.82 -27.19
CA ARG A 105 21.69 -19.03 -25.79
C ARG A 105 20.66 -19.21 -24.65
N ARG A 106 20.72 -20.43 -24.11
CA ARG A 106 20.11 -20.92 -22.88
C ARG A 106 20.75 -20.21 -21.67
N THR A 107 19.96 -19.50 -20.87
CA THR A 107 20.31 -19.16 -19.48
C THR A 107 19.29 -19.86 -18.58
N TYR A 108 19.77 -20.77 -17.74
CA TYR A 108 18.95 -21.49 -16.78
C TYR A 108 18.73 -20.62 -15.55
N ILE A 109 17.47 -20.42 -15.16
CA ILE A 109 17.09 -20.04 -13.81
C ILE A 109 16.24 -21.19 -13.28
N GLY A 110 16.72 -21.79 -12.19
CA GLY A 110 16.31 -23.11 -11.69
C GLY A 110 14.84 -23.18 -11.28
N GLU A 111 14.22 -24.31 -11.64
CA GLU A 111 12.88 -24.72 -11.22
C GLU A 111 13.02 -25.74 -10.08
N GLN A 112 12.16 -25.62 -9.07
CA GLN A 112 12.05 -26.55 -7.95
C GLN A 112 11.76 -27.97 -8.46
N GLN A 113 12.44 -28.96 -7.89
CA GLN A 113 12.32 -30.35 -8.24
C GLN A 113 11.35 -31.04 -7.28
N ASP A 114 10.09 -31.20 -7.69
CA ASP A 114 9.17 -32.14 -7.07
C ASP A 114 9.39 -33.53 -7.70
N GLY A 115 9.86 -34.48 -6.88
CA GLY A 115 9.93 -35.89 -7.27
C GLY A 115 11.06 -36.67 -6.61
N ILE A 116 10.95 -36.95 -5.30
CA ILE A 116 11.73 -38.00 -4.66
C ILE A 116 10.86 -39.25 -4.57
N THR A 117 11.18 -40.26 -5.38
CA THR A 117 10.73 -41.65 -5.18
C THR A 117 11.82 -42.37 -4.40
N TRP A 118 11.53 -42.83 -3.18
CA TRP A 118 12.44 -43.63 -2.37
C TRP A 118 12.32 -45.11 -2.75
N MET A 119 13.38 -45.70 -3.31
CA MET A 119 13.65 -47.14 -3.22
C MET A 119 15.16 -47.34 -3.11
N GLY A 120 15.58 -48.00 -2.03
CA GLY A 120 16.98 -48.36 -1.73
C GLY A 120 17.28 -48.27 -0.25
#